data_AF-A0A7X6SRR6-F1
#
_entry.id   AF-A0A7X6SRR6-F1
#
_cell.length_a   1.000
_cell.length_b   1.000
_cell.length_c   1.000
_cell.angle_alpha   90.00
_cell.angle_beta   90.00
_cell.angle_gamma   90.00
#
_symmetry.space_group_name_H-M   'P 1'
#
loop_
_entity.id
_entity.type
_entity.pdbx_description
1 polymer ?
#
loop_
_entity_poly.entity_id
_entity_poly.type
_entity_poly.pdbx_seq_one_letter_code
_entity_poly.pdbx_strand_id
1 'polypeptide(L)'
;YWTLTPFEFIDGEEFGLRRNNPDYSFIMLTETTFDKDKSGSVFNFINLVQGKNVKDIGKMPEICSVPLSPAGEGDLDYGYKMGAILLFMQEHAALIVAEPSKTGRRFLSFYNENIPRVIDKTILVRQEDLSPEIADPDKMRAIYPGKIEIVTEEEMVRTIEEKIPETVVLHKVGPSGDAGEGYCFKMLIGADDAVMYYYNSHRIDGQNPNGLLPADLKRLARFR
;
A
#
# COMPACT_ATOMS: atom_id res chain seq x y z
N TYR A 1 10.70 6.66 11.58
CA TYR A 1 10.73 6.65 10.10
C TYR A 1 10.46 8.01 9.48
N TRP A 2 9.59 8.85 10.07
CA TRP A 2 9.37 10.22 9.57
C TRP A 2 10.56 11.15 9.86
N THR A 3 11.02 11.86 8.84
CA THR A 3 12.16 12.79 8.82
C THR A 3 11.90 14.05 7.97
N LEU A 4 10.82 14.10 7.18
CA LEU A 4 10.51 15.24 6.30
C LEU A 4 10.31 16.55 7.08
N THR A 5 9.67 16.46 8.26
CA THR A 5 9.41 17.57 9.18
C THR A 5 9.54 17.12 10.63
N PRO A 6 9.71 18.03 11.61
CA PRO A 6 9.45 17.72 13.01
C PRO A 6 8.05 17.13 13.17
N PHE A 7 7.90 16.18 14.09
CA PHE A 7 6.62 15.56 14.40
C PHE A 7 6.46 15.38 15.91
N GLU A 8 5.21 15.26 16.34
CA GLU A 8 4.82 14.90 17.69
C GLU A 8 3.54 14.05 17.61
N PHE A 9 3.27 13.28 18.66
CA PHE A 9 2.00 12.58 18.79
C PHE A 9 1.02 13.47 19.52
N ILE A 10 -0.16 13.66 18.92
CA ILE A 10 -1.23 14.51 19.45
C ILE A 10 -2.48 13.67 19.70
N ASP A 11 -3.32 14.12 20.63
CA ASP A 11 -4.64 13.54 20.85
C ASP A 11 -5.71 14.22 19.98
N GLY A 12 -6.98 13.80 20.16
CA GLY A 12 -8.11 14.33 19.41
C GLY A 12 -8.44 15.79 19.72
N GLU A 13 -8.15 16.28 20.93
CA GLU A 13 -8.38 17.67 21.32
C GLU A 13 -7.41 18.59 20.57
N GLU A 14 -6.13 18.25 20.62
CA GLU A 14 -5.08 19.00 19.94
C GLU A 14 -5.23 18.94 18.42
N PHE A 15 -5.65 17.79 17.88
CA PHE A 15 -6.04 17.69 16.46
C PHE A 15 -7.17 18.67 16.13
N GLY A 16 -8.22 18.73 16.96
CA GLY A 16 -9.37 19.64 16.77
C GLY A 16 -8.97 21.12 16.70
N LEU A 17 -7.98 21.51 17.50
CA LEU A 17 -7.41 22.87 17.51
C LEU A 17 -6.55 23.14 16.26
N ARG A 18 -5.66 22.21 15.91
CA ARG A 18 -4.65 22.42 14.85
C ARG A 18 -5.16 22.17 13.45
N ARG A 19 -6.16 21.29 13.24
CA ARG A 19 -6.61 20.87 11.91
C ARG A 19 -7.07 22.00 10.99
N ASN A 20 -7.42 23.15 11.54
CA ASN A 20 -7.85 24.32 10.78
C ASN A 20 -6.70 25.16 10.22
N ASN A 21 -5.47 24.93 10.70
CA ASN A 21 -4.28 25.67 10.27
C ASN A 21 -3.54 24.89 9.14
N PRO A 22 -3.41 25.47 7.94
CA PRO A 22 -2.72 24.84 6.81
C PRO A 22 -1.20 24.71 6.99
N ASP A 23 -0.60 25.22 8.07
CA ASP A 23 0.82 25.02 8.37
C ASP A 23 1.10 23.63 8.97
N TYR A 24 0.06 22.91 9.42
CA TYR A 24 0.17 21.55 9.96
C TYR A 24 -0.32 20.50 8.96
N SER A 25 0.39 19.37 8.91
CA SER A 25 -0.07 18.13 8.28
C SER A 25 -0.25 17.04 9.33
N PHE A 26 -1.17 16.10 9.07
CA PHE A 26 -1.52 15.05 10.01
C PHE A 26 -1.38 13.69 9.35
N ILE A 27 -0.74 12.76 10.05
CA ILE A 27 -0.78 11.34 9.72
C ILE A 27 -1.81 10.70 10.63
N MET A 28 -2.86 10.12 10.05
CA MET A 28 -3.96 9.55 10.84
C MET A 28 -4.51 8.28 10.22
N LEU A 29 -4.96 7.38 11.10
CA LEU A 29 -5.70 6.20 10.71
C LEU A 29 -7.18 6.53 10.52
N THR A 30 -7.76 6.06 9.44
CA THR A 30 -9.21 6.15 9.19
C THR A 30 -9.76 4.82 8.73
N GLU A 31 -10.96 4.51 9.16
CA GLU A 31 -11.73 3.40 8.61
C GLU A 31 -12.47 3.84 7.35
N THR A 32 -12.36 3.04 6.29
CA THR A 32 -13.00 3.27 4.99
C THR A 32 -13.85 2.08 4.62
N THR A 33 -15.09 2.34 4.23
CA THR A 33 -15.98 1.40 3.55
C THR A 33 -16.14 1.82 2.09
N PHE A 34 -16.38 0.85 1.21
CA PHE A 34 -16.63 1.13 -0.20
C PHE A 34 -18.09 0.84 -0.51
N ASP A 35 -18.85 1.81 -1.02
CA ASP A 35 -20.29 1.65 -1.33
C ASP A 35 -20.60 0.47 -2.27
N LYS A 36 -19.63 0.13 -3.13
CA LYS A 36 -19.74 -0.99 -4.08
C LYS A 36 -19.34 -2.34 -3.47
N ASP A 37 -18.84 -2.33 -2.23
CA ASP A 37 -18.52 -3.52 -1.47
C ASP A 37 -19.76 -3.99 -0.72
N LYS A 38 -20.20 -5.20 -1.04
CA LYS A 38 -21.40 -5.79 -0.42
C LYS A 38 -21.08 -6.60 0.82
N SER A 39 -19.80 -6.90 1.06
CA SER A 39 -19.36 -7.64 2.26
C SER A 39 -19.51 -6.83 3.54
N GLY A 40 -19.61 -5.49 3.42
CA GLY A 40 -19.49 -4.59 4.56
C GLY A 40 -18.08 -4.54 5.13
N SER A 41 -17.06 -4.97 4.38
CA SER A 41 -15.66 -4.89 4.81
C SER A 41 -15.28 -3.44 5.07
N VAL A 42 -14.68 -3.25 6.24
CA VAL A 42 -14.11 -1.98 6.68
C VAL A 42 -12.60 -2.12 6.58
N PHE A 43 -11.92 -1.08 6.10
CA PHE A 43 -10.47 -1.09 5.90
C PHE A 43 -9.82 0.07 6.64
N ASN A 44 -8.72 -0.20 7.34
CA ASN A 44 -7.85 0.83 7.88
C ASN A 44 -6.99 1.42 6.77
N PHE A 45 -7.01 2.74 6.66
CA PHE A 45 -6.13 3.52 5.81
C PHE A 45 -5.24 4.41 6.67
N ILE A 46 -3.97 4.55 6.29
CA ILE A 46 -3.12 5.61 6.79
C ILE A 46 -3.15 6.77 5.81
N ASN A 47 -3.45 7.95 6.32
CA ASN A 47 -3.65 9.14 5.53
C ASN A 47 -2.70 10.23 5.98
N LEU A 48 -2.04 10.86 5.01
CA LEU A 48 -1.37 12.13 5.19
C LEU A 48 -2.28 13.23 4.63
N VAL A 49 -2.76 14.10 5.50
CA VAL A 49 -3.68 15.19 5.15
C VAL A 49 -3.12 16.53 5.57
N GLN A 50 -3.38 17.58 4.78
CA GLN A 50 -3.05 18.95 5.14
C GLN A 50 -4.16 19.56 6.01
N GLY A 51 -3.77 20.37 6.99
CA GLY A 51 -4.68 21.25 7.70
C GLY A 51 -5.47 22.15 6.76
N LYS A 52 -6.76 22.33 7.04
CA LYS A 52 -7.63 23.26 6.32
C LYS A 52 -8.81 23.65 7.19
N ASN A 53 -9.18 24.93 7.15
CA ASN A 53 -10.36 25.44 7.81
C ASN A 53 -11.65 24.97 7.08
N VAL A 54 -12.05 23.73 7.35
CA VAL A 54 -13.26 23.09 6.85
C VAL A 54 -14.01 22.44 8.00
N LYS A 55 -15.35 22.39 7.90
CA LYS A 55 -16.19 21.75 8.93
C LYS A 55 -16.00 20.23 8.99
N ASP A 56 -15.75 19.62 7.84
CA ASP A 56 -15.70 18.18 7.64
C ASP A 56 -14.25 17.76 7.38
N ILE A 57 -13.77 16.77 8.14
CA ILE A 57 -12.41 16.23 8.02
C ILE A 57 -12.20 15.63 6.63
N GLY A 58 -13.24 15.02 6.03
CA GLY A 58 -13.18 14.49 4.67
C GLY A 58 -12.97 15.55 3.58
N LYS A 59 -13.01 16.85 3.94
CA LYS A 59 -12.72 17.98 3.03
C LYS A 59 -11.31 18.55 3.22
N MET A 60 -10.52 17.99 4.13
CA MET A 60 -9.10 18.31 4.26
C MET A 60 -8.36 17.83 3.00
N PRO A 61 -7.38 18.59 2.47
CA PRO A 61 -6.62 18.15 1.31
C PRO A 61 -5.85 16.87 1.64
N GLU A 62 -6.18 15.78 0.96
CA GLU A 62 -5.42 14.55 1.02
C GLU A 62 -4.12 14.70 0.22
N ILE A 63 -3.00 14.40 0.88
CA ILE A 63 -1.69 14.32 0.26
C ILE A 63 -1.42 12.89 -0.15
N CYS A 64 -1.66 11.91 0.73
CA CYS A 64 -1.46 10.49 0.46
C CYS A 64 -2.45 9.65 1.26
N SER A 65 -2.97 8.57 0.69
CA SER A 65 -3.80 7.58 1.39
C SER A 65 -3.40 6.18 0.97
N VAL A 66 -3.07 5.32 1.94
CA VAL A 66 -2.55 3.97 1.70
C VAL A 66 -3.37 2.95 2.51
N PRO A 67 -3.93 1.90 1.86
CA PRO A 67 -4.57 0.80 2.58
C PRO A 67 -3.56 0.10 3.50
N LEU A 68 -3.94 -0.13 4.76
CA LEU A 68 -3.09 -0.80 5.74
C LEU A 68 -3.55 -2.22 6.05
N SER A 69 -4.83 -2.38 6.41
CA SER A 69 -5.38 -3.64 6.89
C SER A 69 -6.90 -3.67 6.79
N PRO A 70 -7.53 -4.85 6.81
CA PRO A 70 -8.94 -4.96 7.18
C PRO A 70 -9.13 -4.49 8.64
N ALA A 71 -10.24 -3.81 8.92
CA ALA A 71 -10.58 -3.38 10.27
C ALA A 71 -11.10 -4.55 11.12
N GLY A 72 -10.80 -4.53 12.41
CA GLY A 72 -11.16 -5.60 13.35
C GLY A 72 -10.15 -6.74 13.45
N GLU A 73 -9.15 -6.79 12.58
CA GLU A 73 -7.97 -7.66 12.73
C GLU A 73 -6.92 -6.93 13.58
N GLY A 74 -6.40 -7.62 14.60
CA GLY A 74 -5.57 -7.03 15.65
C GLY A 74 -4.35 -6.26 15.14
N ASP A 75 -3.94 -5.23 15.89
CA ASP A 75 -2.89 -4.23 15.60
C ASP A 75 -1.51 -4.76 15.15
N LEU A 76 -1.27 -6.07 15.19
CA LEU A 76 0.05 -6.68 15.07
C LEU A 76 0.47 -7.03 13.64
N ASP A 77 -0.46 -7.26 12.70
CA ASP A 77 -0.10 -7.84 11.38
C ASP A 77 0.51 -6.83 10.38
N TYR A 78 0.48 -5.53 10.70
CA TYR A 78 0.98 -4.44 9.84
C TYR A 78 2.22 -3.73 10.38
N GLY A 79 2.64 -4.03 11.62
CA GLY A 79 3.70 -3.30 12.31
C GLY A 79 5.02 -3.25 11.53
N TYR A 80 5.42 -4.37 10.92
CA TYR A 80 6.71 -4.47 10.23
C TYR A 80 6.74 -3.76 8.86
N LYS A 81 5.59 -3.64 8.18
CA LYS A 81 5.49 -2.89 6.90
C LYS A 81 5.31 -1.38 7.10
N MET A 82 4.93 -0.95 8.31
CA MET A 82 4.65 0.46 8.63
C MET A 82 5.83 1.38 8.30
N GLY A 83 7.06 0.94 8.57
CA GLY A 83 8.27 1.72 8.24
C GLY A 83 8.37 2.04 6.75
N ALA A 84 8.19 1.03 5.89
CA ALA A 84 8.22 1.20 4.44
C ALA A 84 7.07 2.08 3.94
N ILE A 85 5.86 1.93 4.49
CA ILE A 85 4.70 2.75 4.12
C ILE A 85 4.91 4.22 4.50
N LEU A 86 5.43 4.51 5.69
CA LEU A 86 5.75 5.88 6.10
C LEU A 86 6.85 6.50 5.24
N LEU A 87 7.87 5.73 4.86
CA LEU A 87 8.91 6.20 3.93
C LEU A 87 8.31 6.49 2.54
N PHE A 88 7.44 5.62 2.02
CA PHE A 88 6.70 5.86 0.79
C PHE A 88 5.87 7.15 0.86
N MET A 89 5.13 7.37 1.95
CA MET A 89 4.31 8.58 2.12
C MET A 89 5.15 9.86 2.11
N GLN A 90 6.38 9.82 2.65
CA GLN A 90 7.31 10.95 2.59
C GLN A 90 7.81 11.20 1.18
N GLU A 91 8.23 10.15 0.47
CA GLU A 91 8.68 10.26 -0.92
C GLU A 91 7.54 10.78 -1.81
N HIS A 92 6.33 10.29 -1.60
CA HIS A 92 5.11 10.77 -2.25
C HIS A 92 4.88 12.27 -2.01
N ALA A 93 4.96 12.73 -0.76
CA ALA A 93 4.80 14.13 -0.42
C ALA A 93 5.88 15.00 -1.08
N ALA A 94 7.14 14.56 -1.06
CA ALA A 94 8.25 15.26 -1.72
C ALA A 94 8.02 15.39 -3.24
N LEU A 95 7.55 14.32 -3.89
CA LEU A 95 7.21 14.32 -5.31
C LEU A 95 6.06 15.28 -5.63
N ILE A 96 5.00 15.34 -4.81
CA ILE A 96 3.90 16.30 -5.01
C ILE A 96 4.42 17.73 -4.94
N VAL A 97 5.29 18.04 -3.98
CA VAL A 97 5.88 19.38 -3.82
C VAL A 97 6.78 19.73 -5.01
N ALA A 98 7.59 18.77 -5.50
CA ALA A 98 8.51 18.99 -6.60
C ALA A 98 7.79 19.23 -7.94
N GLU A 99 6.67 18.55 -8.21
CA GLU A 99 5.91 18.71 -9.45
C GLU A 99 4.38 18.70 -9.22
N PRO A 100 3.81 19.78 -8.68
CA PRO A 100 2.40 19.84 -8.30
C PRO A 100 1.43 19.77 -9.50
N SER A 101 1.92 19.97 -10.73
CA SER A 101 1.14 19.81 -11.96
C SER A 101 0.84 18.36 -12.32
N LYS A 102 1.56 17.38 -11.76
CA LYS A 102 1.32 15.94 -11.98
C LYS A 102 0.17 15.44 -11.11
N THR A 103 -1.04 15.89 -11.41
CA THR A 103 -2.27 15.54 -10.65
C THR A 103 -2.55 14.05 -10.58
N GLY A 104 -2.04 13.26 -11.53
CA GLY A 104 -2.14 11.79 -11.51
C GLY A 104 -1.57 11.16 -10.25
N ARG A 105 -0.55 11.77 -9.61
CA ARG A 105 0.07 11.29 -8.37
C ARG A 105 -0.92 11.11 -7.23
N ARG A 106 -2.06 11.81 -7.24
CA ARG A 106 -3.14 11.60 -6.25
C ARG A 106 -3.69 10.18 -6.22
N PHE A 107 -3.50 9.40 -7.29
CA PHE A 107 -3.91 8.00 -7.34
C PHE A 107 -2.69 7.10 -7.24
N LEU A 108 -2.73 6.10 -6.35
CA LEU A 108 -1.65 5.10 -6.24
C LEU A 108 -1.37 4.39 -7.56
N SER A 109 -2.36 4.27 -8.44
CA SER A 109 -2.19 3.70 -9.79
C SER A 109 -1.20 4.46 -10.68
N PHE A 110 -0.88 5.72 -10.38
CA PHE A 110 0.16 6.51 -11.07
C PHE A 110 1.51 5.81 -11.02
N TYR A 111 1.85 5.22 -9.87
CA TYR A 111 3.11 4.53 -9.64
C TYR A 111 3.31 3.28 -10.50
N ASN A 112 2.28 2.83 -11.21
CA ASN A 112 2.45 1.80 -12.24
C ASN A 112 3.35 2.24 -13.41
N GLU A 113 3.73 3.53 -13.50
CA GLU A 113 4.82 3.98 -14.38
C GLU A 113 6.17 3.31 -14.05
N ASN A 114 6.35 2.85 -12.81
CA ASN A 114 7.56 2.16 -12.35
C ASN A 114 7.58 0.66 -12.66
N ILE A 115 6.50 0.06 -13.20
CA ILE A 115 6.44 -1.38 -13.51
C ILE A 115 7.63 -1.87 -14.35
N PRO A 116 8.11 -1.14 -15.39
CA PRO A 116 9.25 -1.60 -16.18
C PRO A 116 10.51 -1.89 -15.36
N ARG A 117 10.67 -1.25 -14.20
CA ARG A 117 11.82 -1.42 -13.29
C ARG A 117 11.70 -2.64 -12.37
N VAL A 118 10.54 -3.30 -12.35
CA VAL A 118 10.28 -4.45 -11.45
C VAL A 118 10.95 -5.72 -11.97
N ILE A 119 11.19 -5.82 -13.28
CA ILE A 119 11.76 -7.03 -13.90
C ILE A 119 13.16 -7.37 -13.38
N ASP A 120 13.94 -6.34 -13.04
CA ASP A 120 15.30 -6.47 -12.53
C ASP A 120 15.35 -6.67 -11.00
N LYS A 121 14.19 -6.71 -10.33
CA LYS A 121 14.06 -6.84 -8.88
C LYS A 121 13.56 -8.22 -8.47
N THR A 122 13.88 -8.58 -7.22
CA THR A 122 13.27 -9.75 -6.55
C THR A 122 11.95 -9.33 -5.90
N ILE A 123 10.85 -9.95 -6.30
CA ILE A 123 9.55 -9.76 -5.64
C ILE A 123 9.42 -10.78 -4.50
N LEU A 124 9.27 -10.29 -3.27
CA LEU A 124 8.98 -11.12 -2.10
C LEU A 124 7.48 -11.14 -1.81
N VAL A 125 6.95 -12.34 -1.65
CA VAL A 125 5.53 -12.59 -1.35
C VAL A 125 5.40 -13.56 -0.19
N ARG A 126 4.28 -13.49 0.53
CA ARG A 126 3.88 -14.54 1.48
C ARG A 126 2.93 -15.52 0.77
N GLN A 127 2.90 -16.77 1.23
CA GLN A 127 2.11 -17.82 0.61
C GLN A 127 0.60 -17.51 0.63
N GLU A 128 0.13 -16.93 1.74
CA GLU A 128 -1.24 -16.50 2.03
C GLU A 128 -1.68 -15.26 1.25
N ASP A 129 -0.74 -14.51 0.66
CA ASP A 129 -1.03 -13.34 -0.17
C ASP A 129 -1.27 -13.71 -1.65
N LEU A 130 -1.11 -14.99 -2.01
CA LEU A 130 -1.22 -15.48 -3.39
C LEU A 130 -2.59 -16.12 -3.67
N SER A 131 -3.11 -15.89 -4.87
CA SER A 131 -4.26 -16.67 -5.34
C SER A 131 -3.88 -18.12 -5.67
N PRO A 132 -4.83 -19.09 -5.57
CA PRO A 132 -4.55 -20.51 -5.83
C PRO A 132 -3.94 -20.82 -7.21
N GLU A 133 -4.22 -19.99 -8.22
CA GLU A 133 -3.69 -20.16 -9.58
C GLU A 133 -2.19 -19.85 -9.68
N ILE A 134 -1.63 -19.04 -8.76
CA ILE A 134 -0.21 -18.70 -8.73
C ILE A 134 0.46 -19.04 -7.39
N ALA A 135 -0.20 -19.79 -6.52
CA ALA A 135 0.31 -20.22 -5.22
C ALA A 135 1.47 -21.23 -5.30
N ASP A 136 2.01 -21.49 -6.48
CA ASP A 136 3.09 -22.42 -6.76
C ASP A 136 4.21 -21.72 -7.56
N PRO A 137 5.50 -21.89 -7.19
CA PRO A 137 6.62 -21.24 -7.87
C PRO A 137 6.69 -21.51 -9.38
N ASP A 138 6.37 -22.72 -9.83
CA ASP A 138 6.44 -23.05 -11.27
C ASP A 138 5.31 -22.39 -12.04
N LYS A 139 4.11 -22.29 -11.44
CA LYS A 139 3.00 -21.51 -12.01
C LYS A 139 3.33 -20.02 -12.11
N MET A 140 4.01 -19.44 -11.12
CA MET A 140 4.45 -18.04 -11.18
C MET A 140 5.45 -17.82 -12.32
N ARG A 141 6.48 -18.67 -12.42
CA ARG A 141 7.52 -18.59 -13.47
C ARG A 141 6.96 -18.75 -14.88
N ALA A 142 5.88 -19.51 -15.03
CA ALA A 142 5.19 -19.65 -16.32
C ALA A 142 4.56 -18.33 -16.81
N ILE A 143 4.31 -17.38 -15.91
CA ILE A 143 3.62 -16.11 -16.21
C ILE A 143 4.58 -14.92 -16.16
N TYR A 144 5.43 -14.87 -15.14
CA TYR A 144 6.35 -13.76 -14.89
C TYR A 144 7.81 -14.23 -15.04
N PRO A 145 8.59 -13.63 -15.96
CA PRO A 145 9.97 -14.07 -16.22
C PRO A 145 10.99 -13.55 -15.18
N GLY A 146 10.63 -12.56 -14.37
CA GLY A 146 11.49 -12.05 -13.30
C GLY A 146 11.48 -12.93 -12.06
N LYS A 147 12.20 -12.51 -11.03
CA LYS A 147 12.39 -13.29 -9.81
C LYS A 147 11.26 -13.04 -8.79
N ILE A 148 10.56 -14.11 -8.39
CA ILE A 148 9.59 -14.10 -7.31
C ILE A 148 10.00 -15.16 -6.29
N GLU A 149 10.03 -14.79 -5.00
CA GLU A 149 10.34 -15.67 -3.88
C GLU A 149 9.21 -15.65 -2.87
N ILE A 150 8.74 -16.84 -2.48
CA ILE A 150 7.83 -17.02 -1.34
C ILE A 150 8.71 -17.09 -0.09
N VAL A 151 8.50 -16.18 0.84
CA VAL A 151 9.32 -16.01 2.04
C VAL A 151 8.50 -16.07 3.31
N THR A 152 9.14 -16.29 4.46
CA THR A 152 8.47 -16.19 5.75
C THR A 152 8.25 -14.73 6.17
N GLU A 153 7.42 -14.50 7.19
CA GLU A 153 7.23 -13.17 7.76
C GLU A 153 8.55 -12.61 8.29
N GLU A 154 9.34 -13.41 9.00
CA GLU A 154 10.62 -13.00 9.56
C GLU A 154 11.61 -12.57 8.47
N GLU A 155 11.63 -13.27 7.33
CA GLU A 155 12.45 -12.89 6.18
C GLU A 155 11.95 -11.60 5.54
N MET A 156 10.63 -11.39 5.46
CA MET A 156 10.05 -10.16 4.94
C MET A 156 10.38 -8.96 5.85
N VAL A 157 10.24 -9.14 7.18
CA VAL A 157 10.63 -8.16 8.20
C VAL A 157 12.09 -7.80 8.04
N ARG A 158 12.98 -8.80 8.03
CA ARG A 158 14.43 -8.60 7.86
C ARG A 158 14.74 -7.83 6.58
N THR A 159 14.10 -8.18 5.47
CA THR A 159 14.32 -7.53 4.17
C THR A 159 14.01 -6.03 4.24
N ILE A 160 12.91 -5.67 4.90
CA ILE A 160 12.48 -4.27 5.08
C ILE A 160 13.41 -3.53 6.04
N GLU A 161 13.77 -4.14 7.17
CA GLU A 161 14.61 -3.52 8.20
C GLU A 161 16.06 -3.31 7.71
N GLU A 162 16.61 -4.30 7.03
CA GLU A 162 17.98 -4.27 6.49
C GLU A 162 18.08 -3.54 5.15
N LYS A 163 16.95 -3.08 4.58
CA LYS A 163 16.89 -2.35 3.31
C LYS A 163 17.59 -3.10 2.19
N ILE A 164 17.24 -4.38 2.02
CA ILE A 164 17.91 -5.23 1.03
C ILE A 164 17.67 -4.65 -0.38
N PRO A 165 18.75 -4.37 -1.14
CA PRO A 165 18.64 -3.69 -2.42
C PRO A 165 17.97 -4.57 -3.48
N GLU A 166 17.45 -3.92 -4.53
CA GLU A 166 16.83 -4.59 -5.68
C GLU A 166 15.73 -5.60 -5.29
N THR A 167 15.03 -5.30 -4.20
CA THR A 167 13.98 -6.14 -3.63
C THR A 167 12.71 -5.34 -3.43
N VAL A 168 11.59 -5.88 -3.86
CA VAL A 168 10.25 -5.31 -3.59
C VAL A 168 9.43 -6.29 -2.78
N VAL A 169 8.68 -5.79 -1.82
CA VAL A 169 7.78 -6.60 -0.98
C VAL A 169 6.33 -6.38 -1.42
N LEU A 170 5.56 -7.47 -1.42
CA LEU A 170 4.11 -7.40 -1.60
C LEU A 170 3.44 -6.93 -0.31
N HIS A 171 2.74 -5.79 -0.41
CA HIS A 171 1.77 -5.35 0.58
C HIS A 171 0.37 -5.64 0.02
N LYS A 172 -0.22 -6.77 0.44
CA LYS A 172 -1.59 -7.15 0.14
C LYS A 172 -2.49 -6.74 1.30
N VAL A 173 -3.61 -6.11 1.00
CA VAL A 173 -4.64 -5.75 1.98
C VAL A 173 -5.98 -6.26 1.47
N GLY A 174 -6.64 -7.11 2.24
CA GLY A 174 -7.95 -7.66 1.95
C GLY A 174 -8.51 -8.30 3.22
N PRO A 175 -9.78 -8.72 3.23
CA PRO A 175 -10.35 -9.44 4.36
C PRO A 175 -9.51 -10.67 4.72
N SER A 176 -9.48 -11.10 5.99
CA SER A 176 -8.84 -12.37 6.35
C SER A 176 -9.46 -13.58 5.66
N GLY A 177 -8.61 -14.57 5.40
CA GLY A 177 -8.99 -15.88 4.87
C GLY A 177 -9.57 -15.86 3.44
N ASP A 178 -10.28 -16.92 3.10
CA ASP A 178 -10.91 -17.14 1.79
C ASP A 178 -12.23 -16.37 1.64
N ALA A 179 -12.21 -15.08 1.97
CA ALA A 179 -13.37 -14.23 1.74
C ALA A 179 -13.81 -14.29 0.27
N GLY A 180 -15.10 -14.50 0.02
CA GLY A 180 -15.68 -14.58 -1.33
C GLY A 180 -16.15 -13.23 -1.89
N GLU A 181 -16.03 -12.17 -1.10
CA GLU A 181 -16.43 -10.80 -1.38
C GLU A 181 -15.52 -9.82 -0.62
N GLY A 182 -15.63 -8.53 -0.90
CA GLY A 182 -14.70 -7.51 -0.40
C GLY A 182 -13.85 -6.88 -1.51
N TYR A 183 -12.87 -6.07 -1.10
CA TYR A 183 -11.78 -5.60 -1.95
C TYR A 183 -10.45 -6.22 -1.55
N CYS A 184 -9.59 -6.46 -2.53
CA CYS A 184 -8.19 -6.82 -2.34
C CYS A 184 -7.30 -5.80 -3.04
N PHE A 185 -6.47 -5.12 -2.26
CA PHE A 185 -5.46 -4.17 -2.68
C PHE A 185 -4.10 -4.86 -2.72
N LYS A 186 -3.28 -4.52 -3.72
CA LYS A 186 -1.95 -5.09 -3.92
C LYS A 186 -0.99 -3.97 -4.29
N MET A 187 0.09 -3.89 -3.53
CA MET A 187 1.16 -2.92 -3.74
C MET A 187 2.50 -3.64 -3.76
N LEU A 188 3.40 -3.24 -4.66
CA LEU A 188 4.82 -3.60 -4.57
C LEU A 188 5.60 -2.38 -4.11
N ILE A 189 6.28 -2.49 -2.97
CA ILE A 189 7.05 -1.41 -2.36
C ILE A 189 8.51 -1.85 -2.27
N GLY A 190 9.45 -1.02 -2.71
CA GLY A 190 10.88 -1.30 -2.59
C GLY A 190 11.31 -1.36 -1.12
N ALA A 191 12.09 -2.38 -0.76
CA ALA A 191 12.59 -2.55 0.60
C ALA A 191 13.68 -1.52 0.95
N ASP A 192 14.45 -1.09 -0.05
CA ASP A 192 15.58 -0.18 0.08
C ASP A 192 15.20 1.29 -0.16
N ASP A 193 14.38 1.54 -1.17
CA ASP A 193 14.03 2.89 -1.63
C ASP A 193 12.61 3.34 -1.22
N ALA A 194 11.79 2.45 -0.66
CA ALA A 194 10.39 2.68 -0.32
C ALA A 194 9.54 3.23 -1.49
N VAL A 195 9.99 3.07 -2.74
CA VAL A 195 9.24 3.48 -3.92
C VAL A 195 8.12 2.47 -4.16
N MET A 196 6.94 2.97 -4.49
CA MET A 196 5.87 2.11 -5.00
C MET A 196 6.12 1.81 -6.48
N TYR A 197 6.16 0.52 -6.79
CA TYR A 197 6.41 0.00 -8.14
C TYR A 197 5.14 -0.48 -8.83
N TYR A 198 4.15 -0.87 -8.03
CA TYR A 198 2.90 -1.43 -8.52
C TYR A 198 1.77 -1.08 -7.58
N TYR A 199 0.61 -0.77 -8.14
CA TYR A 199 -0.65 -0.71 -7.43
C TYR A 199 -1.78 -1.29 -8.29
N ASN A 200 -2.55 -2.20 -7.71
CA ASN A 200 -3.82 -2.62 -8.25
C ASN A 200 -4.81 -2.98 -7.13
N SER A 201 -6.09 -2.89 -7.43
CA SER A 201 -7.16 -3.35 -6.56
C SER A 201 -8.21 -4.08 -7.37
N HIS A 202 -8.82 -5.12 -6.80
CA HIS A 202 -9.99 -5.77 -7.40
C HIS A 202 -11.06 -6.04 -6.35
N ARG A 203 -12.30 -6.14 -6.82
CA ARG A 203 -13.38 -6.72 -6.02
C ARG A 203 -13.20 -8.23 -6.01
N ILE A 204 -13.28 -8.81 -4.83
CA ILE A 204 -13.17 -10.25 -4.63
C ILE A 204 -14.43 -10.92 -5.17
N ASP A 205 -14.24 -11.94 -6.01
CA ASP A 205 -15.29 -12.82 -6.52
C ASP A 205 -14.70 -14.18 -6.91
N GLY A 206 -15.53 -15.09 -7.42
CA GLY A 206 -15.10 -16.44 -7.79
C GLY A 206 -14.05 -16.51 -8.91
N GLN A 207 -13.86 -15.44 -9.69
CA GLN A 207 -12.81 -15.36 -10.71
C GLN A 207 -11.57 -14.60 -10.21
N ASN A 208 -11.77 -13.67 -9.27
CA ASN A 208 -10.74 -12.80 -8.72
C ASN A 208 -10.66 -13.01 -7.20
N PRO A 209 -10.05 -14.10 -6.72
CA PRO A 209 -9.97 -14.41 -5.30
C PRO A 209 -9.13 -13.39 -4.54
N ASN A 210 -9.17 -13.47 -3.20
CA ASN A 210 -8.45 -12.60 -2.29
C ASN A 210 -6.92 -12.82 -2.33
N GLY A 211 -6.21 -12.16 -3.23
CA GLY A 211 -4.74 -12.24 -3.30
C GLY A 211 -4.15 -11.70 -4.60
N LEU A 212 -2.83 -11.83 -4.76
CA LEU A 212 -2.12 -11.56 -6.00
C LEU A 212 -2.60 -12.52 -7.10
N LEU A 213 -2.97 -11.97 -8.25
CA LEU A 213 -3.60 -12.70 -9.34
C LEU A 213 -2.62 -12.98 -10.49
N PRO A 214 -2.88 -14.02 -11.30
CA PRO A 214 -2.21 -14.21 -12.59
C PRO A 214 -2.24 -12.94 -13.47
N ALA A 215 -3.35 -12.19 -13.42
CA ALA A 215 -3.50 -10.94 -14.17
C ALA A 215 -2.52 -9.85 -13.72
N ASP A 216 -2.18 -9.81 -12.42
CA ASP A 216 -1.15 -8.90 -11.89
C ASP A 216 0.23 -9.30 -12.43
N LEU A 217 0.59 -10.59 -12.36
CA LEU A 217 1.85 -11.10 -12.91
C LEU A 217 1.98 -10.85 -14.42
N LYS A 218 0.90 -11.09 -15.18
CA LYS A 218 0.84 -10.78 -16.62
C LYS A 218 1.09 -9.30 -16.88
N ARG A 219 0.57 -8.40 -16.03
CA ARG A 219 0.77 -6.95 -16.14
C ARG A 219 2.22 -6.55 -15.85
N LEU A 220 2.83 -7.14 -14.83
CA LEU A 220 4.25 -6.96 -14.53
C LEU A 220 5.15 -7.44 -15.68
N ALA A 221 4.78 -8.55 -16.33
CA ALA A 221 5.53 -9.13 -17.46
C ALA A 221 5.39 -8.36 -18.79
N ARG A 222 4.52 -7.35 -18.90
CA ARG A 222 4.26 -6.64 -20.18
C ARG A 222 5.43 -5.85 -20.72
N PHE A 223 6.38 -5.47 -19.86
CA PHE A 223 7.47 -4.56 -20.18
C PHE A 223 8.82 -5.25 -20.38
N ARG A 224 8.77 -6.57 -20.66
CA ARG A 224 9.90 -7.35 -21.14
C ARG A 224 10.39 -6.88 -22.51
#